data_AF-A0A6J4VG24-F1
#
_entry.id   AF-A0A6J4VG24-F1
#
_cell.length_a   1.000
_cell.length_b   1.000
_cell.length_c   1.000
_cell.angle_alpha   90.00
_cell.angle_beta   90.00
_cell.angle_gamma   90.00
#
_symmetry.space_group_name_H-M   'P 1'
#
loop_
_entity.id
_entity.type
_entity.pdbx_description
1 polymer ?
#
loop_
_entity_poly.entity_id
_entity_poly.type
_entity_poly.pdbx_seq_one_letter_code
_entity_poly.pdbx_strand_id
1 'polypeptide(L)'
;MTAIWRNDGADWRLLAPSGFPDEHTLHGLVADAPQILPLAGSPRLTVVGREVVLGGNYADLLAVEPSGRLVVVEIKLARNAEARRAVVAQILTYAAFLRGLDPPTLERQILGPHLRKLGHDGLAAAVAADDQEGSFDAAVFDEGLAASLAEGRFRLVLVLDEAPEELVRLVGYLESVAERLVIDLVTVAAYDIGGS
;
A
#
# COMPACT_ATOMS: atom_id res chain seq x y z
N MET A 1 -7.80 -21.42 -5.89
CA MET A 1 -8.25 -21.31 -4.48
C MET A 1 -7.21 -21.95 -3.59
N THR A 2 -6.69 -21.18 -2.63
CA THR A 2 -5.80 -21.69 -1.57
C THR A 2 -6.67 -22.26 -0.45
N ALA A 3 -6.42 -23.50 -0.03
CA ALA A 3 -7.15 -24.14 1.07
C ALA A 3 -6.30 -24.11 2.35
N ILE A 4 -6.84 -23.52 3.43
CA ILE A 4 -6.18 -23.49 4.74
C ILE A 4 -6.84 -24.54 5.63
N TRP A 5 -6.04 -25.45 6.18
CA TRP A 5 -6.51 -26.52 7.08
C TRP A 5 -5.91 -26.32 8.47
N ARG A 6 -6.73 -26.53 9.51
CA ARG A 6 -6.32 -26.54 10.92
C ARG A 6 -6.46 -27.95 11.48
N ASN A 7 -5.50 -28.35 12.29
CA ASN A 7 -5.60 -29.53 13.15
C ASN A 7 -5.87 -29.06 14.59
N ASP A 8 -6.98 -29.49 15.18
CA ASP A 8 -7.37 -29.15 16.57
C ASP A 8 -6.90 -30.20 17.60
N GLY A 9 -6.03 -31.11 17.19
CA GLY A 9 -5.52 -32.23 17.98
C GLY A 9 -6.27 -33.54 17.77
N ALA A 10 -7.49 -33.49 17.20
CA ALA A 10 -8.28 -34.68 16.88
C ALA A 10 -8.46 -34.87 15.38
N ASP A 11 -8.83 -33.81 14.64
CA ASP A 11 -9.14 -33.88 13.22
C ASP A 11 -8.62 -32.67 12.42
N TRP A 12 -8.41 -32.88 11.12
CA TRP A 12 -8.15 -31.80 10.17
C TRP A 12 -9.47 -31.17 9.71
N ARG A 13 -9.59 -29.86 9.84
CA ARG A 13 -10.76 -29.08 9.38
C ARG A 13 -10.34 -27.98 8.43
N LEU A 14 -11.08 -27.84 7.34
CA LEU A 14 -10.93 -26.72 6.41
C LEU A 14 -11.41 -25.44 7.09
N LEU A 15 -10.58 -24.40 7.10
CA LEU A 15 -10.96 -23.07 7.57
C LEU A 15 -11.58 -22.29 6.41
N ALA A 16 -12.83 -21.85 6.59
CA ALA A 16 -13.45 -20.88 5.72
C ALA A 16 -12.96 -19.47 6.10
N PRO A 17 -12.74 -18.57 5.13
CA PRO A 17 -12.42 -17.18 5.43
C PRO A 17 -13.60 -16.53 6.16
N SER A 18 -13.32 -15.90 7.30
CA SER A 18 -14.31 -15.12 8.06
C SER A 18 -14.54 -13.73 7.46
N GLY A 19 -13.59 -13.26 6.64
CA GLY A 19 -13.55 -11.88 6.14
C GLY A 19 -13.14 -10.88 7.22
N PHE A 20 -12.84 -9.67 6.81
CA PHE A 20 -12.59 -8.55 7.73
C PHE A 20 -13.92 -7.92 8.16
N PRO A 21 -14.04 -7.45 9.41
CA PRO A 21 -15.29 -6.86 9.90
C PRO A 21 -15.62 -5.52 9.22
N ASP A 22 -14.59 -4.71 8.95
CA ASP A 22 -14.70 -3.43 8.25
C ASP A 22 -13.36 -3.02 7.60
N GLU A 23 -13.45 -2.02 6.71
CA GLU A 23 -12.31 -1.48 5.95
C GLU A 23 -11.28 -0.86 6.88
N HIS A 24 -11.73 -0.29 8.02
CA HIS A 24 -10.87 0.31 9.03
C HIS A 24 -9.95 -0.71 9.72
N THR A 25 -10.46 -1.92 9.99
CA THR A 25 -9.68 -3.00 10.60
C THR A 25 -8.58 -3.47 9.66
N LEU A 26 -8.90 -3.66 8.37
CA LEU A 26 -7.90 -4.00 7.36
C LEU A 26 -6.90 -2.86 7.16
N HIS A 27 -7.37 -1.62 7.15
CA HIS A 27 -6.51 -0.43 7.07
C HIS A 27 -5.51 -0.34 8.21
N GLY A 28 -5.96 -0.53 9.45
CA GLY A 28 -5.07 -0.58 10.62
C GLY A 28 -4.02 -1.68 10.50
N LEU A 29 -4.43 -2.90 10.10
CA LEU A 29 -3.51 -4.02 9.94
C LEU A 29 -2.43 -3.74 8.88
N VAL A 30 -2.81 -3.21 7.72
CA VAL A 30 -1.86 -2.88 6.64
C VAL A 30 -0.98 -1.69 7.03
N ALA A 31 -1.51 -0.70 7.75
CA ALA A 31 -0.73 0.44 8.23
C ALA A 31 0.37 0.02 9.22
N ASP A 32 0.03 -0.89 10.14
CA ASP A 32 0.92 -1.33 11.22
C ASP A 32 1.92 -2.40 10.75
N ALA A 33 1.55 -3.19 9.74
CA ALA A 33 2.37 -4.28 9.22
C ALA A 33 2.30 -4.38 7.68
N PRO A 34 2.77 -3.38 6.92
CA PRO A 34 2.69 -3.38 5.46
C PRO A 34 3.40 -4.58 4.80
N GLN A 35 4.39 -5.17 5.48
CA GLN A 35 5.13 -6.37 5.04
C GLN A 35 4.27 -7.64 4.91
N ILE A 36 3.04 -7.64 5.44
CA ILE A 36 2.11 -8.78 5.23
C ILE A 36 1.62 -8.85 3.78
N LEU A 37 1.73 -7.76 3.03
CA LEU A 37 1.27 -7.70 1.65
C LEU A 37 2.27 -8.44 0.74
N PRO A 38 1.83 -9.41 -0.08
CA PRO A 38 2.68 -10.17 -0.99
C PRO A 38 2.98 -9.36 -2.26
N LEU A 39 3.73 -8.28 -2.12
CA LEU A 39 4.03 -7.36 -3.21
C LEU A 39 5.10 -7.91 -4.15
N ALA A 40 4.99 -7.59 -5.44
CA ALA A 40 5.97 -7.98 -6.45
C ALA A 40 7.36 -7.41 -6.12
N GLY A 41 8.37 -8.29 -6.11
CA GLY A 41 9.75 -7.95 -5.73
C GLY A 41 9.99 -7.82 -4.23
N SER A 42 8.97 -8.06 -3.38
CA SER A 42 9.05 -8.02 -1.92
C SER A 42 9.76 -6.78 -1.36
N PRO A 43 9.35 -5.56 -1.78
CA PRO A 43 9.93 -4.33 -1.26
C PRO A 43 9.71 -4.19 0.25
N ARG A 44 10.64 -3.49 0.90
CA ARG A 44 10.39 -2.92 2.22
C ARG A 44 9.57 -1.64 2.07
N LEU A 45 8.55 -1.48 2.90
CA LEU A 45 7.67 -0.31 2.89
C LEU A 45 7.69 0.36 4.26
N THR A 46 8.03 1.64 4.28
CA THR A 46 7.86 2.48 5.48
C THR A 46 6.61 3.34 5.29
N VAL A 47 5.57 3.10 6.10
CA VAL A 47 4.33 3.89 6.07
C VAL A 47 4.58 5.26 6.69
N VAL A 48 4.37 6.32 5.91
CA VAL A 48 4.67 7.71 6.27
C VAL A 48 3.42 8.58 6.42
N GLY A 49 2.26 8.05 6.04
CA GLY A 49 0.99 8.73 6.20
C GLY A 49 -0.20 7.78 6.17
N ARG A 50 -1.24 8.11 6.94
CA ARG A 50 -2.55 7.45 6.98
C ARG A 50 -3.61 8.50 6.68
N GLU A 51 -4.57 8.18 5.82
CA GLU A 51 -5.64 9.10 5.38
C GLU A 51 -5.05 10.44 4.89
N VAL A 52 -4.15 10.36 3.92
CA VAL A 52 -3.41 11.52 3.43
C VAL A 52 -4.25 12.28 2.41
N VAL A 53 -4.41 13.59 2.60
CA VAL A 53 -5.15 14.44 1.66
C VAL A 53 -4.34 14.62 0.37
N LEU A 54 -4.84 14.08 -0.73
CA LEU A 54 -4.26 14.20 -2.08
C LEU A 54 -5.35 14.65 -3.06
N GLY A 55 -5.18 15.83 -3.68
CA GLY A 55 -6.12 16.33 -4.68
C GLY A 55 -7.56 16.51 -4.18
N GLY A 56 -7.75 16.75 -2.87
CA GLY A 56 -9.07 16.93 -2.26
C GLY A 56 -9.78 15.64 -1.82
N ASN A 57 -9.16 14.48 -2.04
CA ASN A 57 -9.61 13.19 -1.52
C ASN A 57 -8.56 12.61 -0.55
N TYR A 58 -8.88 11.51 0.12
CA TYR A 58 -8.03 10.88 1.12
C TYR A 58 -7.47 9.57 0.57
N ALA A 59 -6.15 9.49 0.43
CA ALA A 59 -5.48 8.22 0.15
C ALA A 59 -5.33 7.44 1.46
N ASP A 60 -5.63 6.14 1.46
CA ASP A 60 -5.65 5.36 2.70
C ASP A 60 -4.28 5.33 3.38
N LEU A 61 -3.23 5.00 2.61
CA LEU A 61 -1.85 5.05 3.09
C LEU A 61 -0.92 5.62 2.02
N LEU A 62 0.06 6.39 2.50
CA LEU A 62 1.29 6.65 1.76
C LEU A 62 2.45 5.96 2.46
N ALA A 63 3.26 5.27 1.66
CA ALA A 63 4.50 4.67 2.07
C ALA A 63 5.63 5.01 1.10
N VAL A 64 6.86 4.72 1.50
CA VAL A 64 8.05 4.87 0.67
C VAL A 64 8.90 3.60 0.74
N GLU A 65 9.51 3.24 -0.37
CA GLU A 65 10.58 2.24 -0.40
C GLU A 65 11.92 2.90 -0.04
N PRO A 66 12.94 2.15 0.44
CA PRO A 66 14.29 2.67 0.64
C PRO A 66 14.94 3.28 -0.60
N SER A 67 14.45 2.90 -1.79
CA SER A 67 14.86 3.47 -3.08
C SER A 67 14.32 4.88 -3.34
N GLY A 68 13.49 5.43 -2.46
CA GLY A 68 12.78 6.70 -2.68
C GLY A 68 11.49 6.56 -3.51
N ARG A 69 11.15 5.36 -4.00
CA ARG A 69 9.88 5.13 -4.69
C ARG A 69 8.69 5.37 -3.76
N LEU A 70 7.78 6.26 -4.17
CA LEU A 70 6.52 6.47 -3.47
C LEU A 70 5.54 5.34 -3.75
N VAL A 71 4.86 4.93 -2.69
CA VAL A 71 3.85 3.87 -2.69
C VAL A 71 2.53 4.45 -2.20
N VAL A 72 1.50 4.32 -3.02
CA VAL A 72 0.12 4.64 -2.66
C VAL A 72 -0.59 3.33 -2.42
N VAL A 73 -1.23 3.18 -1.26
CA VAL A 73 -2.02 1.99 -0.94
C VAL A 73 -3.47 2.41 -0.79
N GLU A 74 -4.36 1.74 -1.52
CA GLU A 74 -5.81 1.87 -1.39
C GLU A 74 -6.41 0.54 -0.98
N ILE A 75 -7.31 0.59 -0.01
CA ILE A 75 -7.89 -0.56 0.66
C ILE A 75 -9.40 -0.52 0.44
N LYS A 76 -9.95 -1.59 -0.12
CA LYS A 76 -11.39 -1.67 -0.40
C LYS A 76 -12.01 -2.98 0.01
N LEU A 77 -12.94 -2.91 0.97
CA LEU A 77 -13.87 -4.01 1.28
C LEU A 77 -15.22 -3.71 0.63
N ALA A 78 -15.32 -3.92 -0.67
CA ALA A 78 -16.50 -3.55 -1.45
C ALA A 78 -17.33 -4.76 -1.85
N ARG A 79 -18.62 -4.74 -1.48
CA ARG A 79 -19.60 -5.81 -1.81
C ARG A 79 -19.99 -5.87 -3.29
N ASN A 80 -19.67 -4.84 -4.09
CA ASN A 80 -20.04 -4.78 -5.51
C ASN A 80 -18.82 -4.46 -6.41
N ALA A 81 -18.92 -4.91 -7.66
CA ALA A 81 -17.85 -4.78 -8.64
C ALA A 81 -17.62 -3.33 -9.12
N GLU A 82 -18.60 -2.43 -9.01
CA GLU A 82 -18.44 -1.03 -9.41
C GLU A 82 -17.54 -0.28 -8.44
N ALA A 83 -17.78 -0.40 -7.14
CA ALA A 83 -16.92 0.16 -6.11
C ALA A 83 -15.49 -0.42 -6.17
N ARG A 84 -15.35 -1.72 -6.47
CA ARG A 84 -14.05 -2.35 -6.72
C ARG A 84 -13.34 -1.89 -8.01
N ARG A 85 -14.05 -1.30 -8.98
CA ARG A 85 -13.42 -0.69 -10.15
C ARG A 85 -13.08 0.77 -9.92
N ALA A 86 -13.91 1.48 -9.16
CA ALA A 86 -13.70 2.89 -8.82
C ALA A 86 -12.37 3.13 -8.10
N VAL A 87 -11.91 2.16 -7.29
CA VAL A 87 -10.60 2.22 -6.61
C VAL A 87 -9.41 2.38 -7.57
N VAL A 88 -9.49 1.83 -8.80
CA VAL A 88 -8.44 2.01 -9.83
C VAL A 88 -8.39 3.47 -10.29
N ALA A 89 -9.55 4.09 -10.53
CA ALA A 89 -9.61 5.50 -10.89
C ALA A 89 -9.11 6.39 -9.74
N GLN A 90 -9.44 6.03 -8.50
CA GLN A 90 -9.03 6.75 -7.30
C GLN A 90 -7.50 6.73 -7.13
N ILE A 91 -6.87 5.55 -7.16
CA ILE A 91 -5.42 5.45 -6.97
C ILE A 91 -4.63 6.09 -8.12
N LEU A 92 -5.14 6.04 -9.36
CA LEU A 92 -4.55 6.76 -10.49
C LEU A 92 -4.70 8.27 -10.36
N THR A 93 -5.80 8.75 -9.75
CA THR A 93 -5.98 10.18 -9.45
C THR A 93 -4.92 10.67 -8.45
N TYR A 94 -4.60 9.86 -7.44
CA TYR A 94 -3.52 10.16 -6.50
C TYR A 94 -2.15 10.17 -7.15
N ALA A 95 -1.85 9.17 -7.99
CA ALA A 95 -0.64 9.14 -8.78
C ALA A 95 -0.50 10.40 -9.66
N ALA A 96 -1.60 10.82 -10.32
CA ALA A 96 -1.61 12.03 -11.13
C ALA A 96 -1.37 13.31 -10.31
N PHE A 97 -1.92 13.40 -9.09
CA PHE A 97 -1.71 14.52 -8.18
C PHE A 97 -0.26 14.60 -7.65
N LEU A 98 0.33 13.45 -7.31
CA LEU A 98 1.70 13.38 -6.80
C LEU A 98 2.75 13.70 -7.88
N ARG A 99 2.46 13.35 -9.14
CA ARG A 99 3.39 13.57 -10.25
C ARG A 99 3.66 15.05 -10.45
N GLY A 100 4.95 15.41 -10.42
CA GLY A 100 5.43 16.77 -10.62
C GLY A 100 5.49 17.63 -9.36
N LEU A 101 5.13 17.10 -8.19
CA LEU A 101 5.46 17.75 -6.93
C LEU A 101 6.98 17.72 -6.71
N ASP A 102 7.51 18.72 -6.01
CA ASP A 102 8.87 18.65 -5.49
C ASP A 102 8.90 17.90 -4.13
N PRO A 103 10.01 17.22 -3.79
CA PRO A 103 10.14 16.52 -2.51
C PRO A 103 9.83 17.38 -1.28
N PRO A 104 10.28 18.66 -1.22
CA PRO A 104 9.99 19.50 -0.06
C PRO A 104 8.50 19.84 0.12
N THR A 105 7.73 19.97 -0.97
CA THR A 105 6.28 20.15 -0.93
C THR A 105 5.59 18.91 -0.39
N LEU A 106 5.97 17.73 -0.90
CA LEU A 106 5.45 16.46 -0.38
C LEU A 106 5.74 16.33 1.12
N GLU A 107 7.00 16.47 1.53
CA GLU A 107 7.41 16.23 2.90
C GLU A 107 6.78 17.24 3.87
N ARG A 108 6.87 18.54 3.57
CA ARG A 108 6.48 19.58 4.53
C ARG A 108 4.99 19.91 4.50
N GLN A 109 4.40 19.98 3.30
CA GLN A 109 3.02 20.45 3.15
C GLN A 109 2.01 19.31 3.24
N ILE A 110 2.34 18.14 2.68
CA ILE A 110 1.44 16.98 2.65
C ILE A 110 1.70 16.07 3.86
N LEU A 111 2.95 15.62 4.03
CA LEU A 111 3.29 14.60 5.04
C LEU A 111 3.69 15.17 6.40
N GLY A 112 3.97 16.47 6.52
CA GLY A 112 4.49 17.10 7.73
C GLY A 112 3.69 16.78 9.00
N PRO A 113 2.34 16.86 9.00
CA PRO A 113 1.53 16.45 10.14
C PRO A 113 1.65 14.96 10.48
N HIS A 114 1.75 14.09 9.48
CA HIS A 114 1.85 12.64 9.65
C HIS A 114 3.22 12.24 10.19
N LEU A 115 4.30 12.78 9.62
CA LEU A 115 5.67 12.53 10.07
C LEU A 115 5.88 12.96 11.52
N ARG A 116 5.37 14.14 11.90
CA ARG A 116 5.41 14.58 13.31
C ARG A 116 4.64 13.64 14.25
N LYS A 117 3.49 13.11 13.81
CA LYS A 117 2.71 12.13 14.59
C LYS A 117 3.49 10.83 14.78
N LEU A 118 4.28 10.43 13.78
CA LEU A 118 5.15 9.26 13.84
C LEU A 118 6.47 9.53 14.59
N GLY A 119 6.78 10.78 14.91
CA GLY A 119 8.02 11.15 15.61
C GLY A 119 9.25 11.26 14.70
N HIS A 120 9.06 11.52 13.41
CA HIS A 120 10.13 11.67 12.44
C HIS A 120 10.21 13.12 11.92
N ASP A 121 11.43 13.63 11.76
CA ASP A 121 11.69 14.98 11.27
C ASP A 121 11.62 15.09 9.73
N GLY A 122 11.60 13.96 9.03
CA GLY A 122 11.55 13.88 7.57
C GLY A 122 11.37 12.45 7.08
N LEU A 123 11.17 12.31 5.76
CA LEU A 123 10.99 11.02 5.09
C LEU A 123 12.22 10.11 5.25
N ALA A 124 13.42 10.64 4.98
CA ALA A 124 14.65 9.88 5.10
C ALA A 124 14.87 9.38 6.55
N ALA A 125 14.49 10.20 7.56
CA ALA A 125 14.57 9.80 8.96
C ALA A 125 13.57 8.69 9.32
N ALA A 126 12.37 8.70 8.73
CA ALA A 126 11.39 7.63 8.89
C ALA A 126 11.91 6.31 8.31
N VAL A 127 12.46 6.34 7.09
CA VAL A 127 13.02 5.15 6.44
C VAL A 127 14.25 4.61 7.18
N ALA A 128 15.15 5.50 7.60
CA ALA A 128 16.33 5.11 8.37
C ALA A 128 15.98 4.44 9.71
N ALA A 129 14.87 4.84 10.35
CA ALA A 129 14.42 4.24 11.60
C ALA A 129 13.84 2.82 11.41
N ASP A 130 13.33 2.51 10.23
CA ASP A 130 12.76 1.21 9.85
C ASP A 130 13.83 0.25 9.28
N ASP A 131 15.01 0.77 8.93
CA ASP A 131 16.14 0.00 8.41
C ASP A 131 16.91 -0.73 9.52
N GLN A 132 16.51 -1.97 9.78
CA GLN A 132 17.18 -2.84 10.75
C GLN A 132 18.57 -3.33 10.30
N GLU A 133 18.87 -3.28 9.01
CA GLU A 133 20.11 -3.80 8.43
C GLU A 133 21.21 -2.73 8.34
N GLY A 134 20.87 -1.44 8.53
CA GLY A 134 21.82 -0.33 8.44
C GLY A 134 22.36 -0.09 7.03
N SER A 135 21.60 -0.51 6.02
CA SER A 135 21.94 -0.42 4.59
C SER A 135 21.35 0.82 3.90
N PHE A 136 20.56 1.62 4.60
CA PHE A 136 19.91 2.80 4.07
C PHE A 136 20.93 3.87 3.63
N ASP A 137 20.81 4.28 2.37
CA ASP A 137 21.58 5.38 1.79
C ASP A 137 20.65 6.57 1.53
N ALA A 138 20.81 7.63 2.33
CA ALA A 138 19.98 8.82 2.25
C ALA A 138 20.14 9.57 0.91
N ALA A 139 21.32 9.54 0.29
CA ALA A 139 21.53 10.22 -0.99
C ALA A 139 20.80 9.49 -2.11
N VAL A 140 20.87 8.15 -2.12
CA VAL A 140 20.12 7.31 -3.07
C VAL A 140 18.61 7.49 -2.87
N PHE A 141 18.16 7.55 -1.61
CA PHE A 141 16.76 7.81 -1.29
C PHE A 141 16.27 9.16 -1.81
N ASP A 142 17.01 10.23 -1.55
CA ASP A 142 16.62 11.59 -1.95
C ASP A 142 16.57 11.73 -3.48
N GLU A 143 17.57 11.20 -4.19
CA GLU A 143 17.59 11.16 -5.66
C GLU A 143 16.42 10.34 -6.21
N GLY A 144 16.16 9.17 -5.61
CA GLY A 144 15.08 8.29 -5.99
C GLY A 144 13.70 8.88 -5.75
N LEU A 145 13.50 9.60 -4.65
CA LEU A 145 12.25 10.30 -4.34
C LEU A 145 11.99 11.45 -5.32
N ALA A 146 13.02 12.25 -5.60
CA ALA A 146 12.93 13.31 -6.61
C ALA A 146 12.57 12.74 -7.99
N ALA A 147 13.22 11.65 -8.42
CA ALA A 147 12.92 10.97 -9.67
C ALA A 147 11.50 10.35 -9.66
N SER A 148 11.08 9.75 -8.54
CA SER A 148 9.75 9.16 -8.36
C SER A 148 8.66 10.19 -8.63
N LEU A 149 8.77 11.37 -8.03
CA LEU A 149 7.81 12.46 -8.19
C LEU A 149 7.88 13.09 -9.59
N ALA A 150 9.07 13.37 -10.10
CA ALA A 150 9.25 14.03 -11.39
C ALA A 150 8.75 13.15 -12.55
N GLU A 151 9.04 11.86 -12.50
CA GLU A 151 8.73 10.94 -13.60
C GLU A 151 7.39 10.22 -13.43
N GLY A 152 6.83 10.20 -12.21
CA GLY A 152 5.65 9.43 -11.86
C GLY A 152 5.94 7.94 -11.66
N ARG A 153 7.14 7.59 -11.17
CA ARG A 153 7.54 6.20 -10.93
C ARG A 153 7.00 5.71 -9.59
N PHE A 154 5.70 5.44 -9.53
CA PHE A 154 5.02 5.05 -8.28
C PHE A 154 4.75 3.55 -8.22
N ARG A 155 4.59 3.04 -7.00
CA ARG A 155 3.92 1.76 -6.77
C ARG A 155 2.50 2.03 -6.31
N LEU A 156 1.52 1.40 -6.97
CA LEU A 156 0.11 1.52 -6.67
C LEU A 156 -0.37 0.17 -6.14
N VAL A 157 -0.71 0.10 -4.86
CA VAL A 157 -1.12 -1.13 -4.19
C VAL A 157 -2.61 -1.07 -3.94
N LEU A 158 -3.35 -2.00 -4.53
CA LEU A 158 -4.78 -2.16 -4.32
C LEU A 158 -5.01 -3.39 -3.44
N VAL A 159 -5.53 -3.19 -2.23
CA VAL A 159 -5.82 -4.26 -1.27
C VAL A 159 -7.32 -4.48 -1.21
N LEU A 160 -7.77 -5.66 -1.62
CA LEU A 160 -9.19 -6.01 -1.76
C LEU A 160 -9.53 -7.29 -0.98
N ASP A 161 -10.81 -7.49 -0.64
CA ASP A 161 -11.30 -8.80 -0.21
C ASP A 161 -11.43 -9.80 -1.36
N GLU A 162 -11.71 -9.30 -2.56
CA GLU A 162 -11.90 -10.09 -3.76
C GLU A 162 -11.49 -9.29 -5.00
N ALA A 163 -10.85 -9.95 -5.97
CA ALA A 163 -10.52 -9.38 -7.27
C ALA A 163 -11.29 -10.11 -8.38
N PRO A 164 -12.39 -9.54 -8.89
CA PRO A 164 -13.09 -10.10 -10.05
C PRO A 164 -12.18 -10.16 -11.28
N GLU A 165 -12.39 -11.14 -12.16
CA GLU A 165 -11.53 -11.32 -13.35
C GLU A 165 -11.42 -10.08 -14.24
N GLU A 166 -12.50 -9.28 -14.34
CA GLU A 166 -12.49 -8.04 -15.11
C GLU A 166 -11.50 -7.02 -14.54
N LEU A 167 -11.44 -6.92 -13.20
CA LEU A 167 -10.50 -6.03 -12.52
C LEU A 167 -9.06 -6.51 -12.70
N VAL A 168 -8.83 -7.83 -12.59
CA VAL A 168 -7.52 -8.43 -12.87
C VAL A 168 -7.07 -8.12 -14.31
N ARG A 169 -7.96 -8.26 -15.30
CA ARG A 169 -7.68 -7.91 -16.70
C ARG A 169 -7.39 -6.42 -16.88
N LEU A 170 -8.14 -5.54 -16.22
CA LEU A 170 -7.91 -4.10 -16.27
C LEU A 170 -6.54 -3.72 -15.71
N VAL A 171 -6.19 -4.22 -14.53
CA VAL A 171 -4.89 -3.95 -13.90
C VAL A 171 -3.77 -4.51 -14.75
N GLY A 172 -3.88 -5.75 -15.24
CA GLY A 172 -2.87 -6.34 -16.12
C GLY A 172 -2.69 -5.57 -17.44
N TYR A 173 -3.77 -5.02 -18.01
CA TYR A 173 -3.65 -4.14 -19.17
C TYR A 173 -2.92 -2.83 -18.81
N LEU A 174 -3.28 -2.19 -17.70
CA LEU A 174 -2.63 -0.97 -17.23
C LEU A 174 -1.14 -1.18 -16.99
N GLU A 175 -0.74 -2.26 -16.33
CA GLU A 175 0.67 -2.62 -16.13
C GLU A 175 1.41 -2.78 -17.46
N SER A 176 0.77 -3.38 -18.47
CA SER A 176 1.40 -3.61 -19.78
C SER A 176 1.68 -2.32 -20.57
N VAL A 177 0.98 -1.23 -20.27
CA VAL A 177 1.13 0.06 -20.99
C VAL A 177 1.77 1.16 -20.14
N ALA A 178 1.83 0.99 -18.82
CA ALA A 178 2.33 1.99 -17.88
C ALA A 178 3.71 1.59 -17.31
N GLU A 179 4.76 1.67 -18.14
CA GLU A 179 6.13 1.24 -17.80
C GLU A 179 6.72 1.86 -16.51
N ARG A 180 6.19 3.00 -16.06
CA ARG A 180 6.67 3.72 -14.87
C ARG A 180 5.98 3.29 -13.59
N LEU A 181 4.79 2.69 -13.71
CA LEU A 181 4.00 2.25 -12.58
C LEU A 181 4.33 0.79 -12.28
N VAL A 182 4.48 0.50 -10.99
CA VAL A 182 4.32 -0.86 -10.49
C VAL A 182 2.91 -0.90 -9.90
N ILE A 183 2.10 -1.87 -10.31
CA ILE A 183 0.76 -2.04 -9.74
C ILE A 183 0.75 -3.39 -9.04
N ASP A 184 0.21 -3.43 -7.82
CA ASP A 184 0.04 -4.64 -7.05
C ASP A 184 -1.45 -4.80 -6.73
N LEU A 185 -2.10 -5.81 -7.30
CA LEU A 185 -3.48 -6.17 -6.96
C LEU A 185 -3.46 -7.31 -5.94
N VAL A 186 -3.68 -6.97 -4.67
CA VAL A 186 -3.62 -7.89 -3.55
C VAL A 186 -5.02 -8.25 -3.08
N THR A 187 -5.29 -9.54 -2.93
CA THR A 187 -6.51 -10.02 -2.26
C THR A 187 -6.16 -10.57 -0.89
N VAL A 188 -6.91 -10.17 0.13
CA VAL A 188 -6.69 -10.56 1.52
C VAL A 188 -7.93 -11.24 2.09
N ALA A 189 -7.70 -12.26 2.92
CA ALA A 189 -8.75 -12.96 3.63
C ALA A 189 -8.33 -13.17 5.09
N ALA A 190 -9.24 -12.90 6.02
CA ALA A 190 -9.06 -13.19 7.43
C ALA A 190 -9.64 -14.57 7.77
N TYR A 191 -9.01 -15.26 8.73
CA TYR A 191 -9.42 -16.58 9.22
C TYR A 191 -9.45 -16.54 10.75
N ASP A 192 -10.52 -17.07 11.33
CA ASP A 192 -10.61 -17.26 12.78
C ASP A 192 -9.90 -18.57 13.18
N ILE A 193 -8.85 -18.45 13.99
CA ILE A 193 -8.05 -19.58 14.47
C ILE A 193 -8.51 -20.02 15.87
N GLY A 194 -9.55 -19.41 16.46
CA GLY A 194 -10.18 -19.81 17.72
C GLY A 194 -9.20 -20.03 18.89
N GLY A 195 -8.95 -18.98 19.68
CA GLY A 195 -8.13 -19.04 20.89
C GLY A 195 -7.75 -17.67 21.43
N SER A 196 -8.43 -17.24 22.49
CA SER A 196 -7.91 -16.37 23.54
C SER A 196 -8.30 -16.97 24.87
#